data_AF-A0A950AWN1-F1
#
_entry.id   AF-A0A950AWN1-F1
#
_cell.length_a   1.000
_cell.length_b   1.000
_cell.length_c   1.000
_cell.angle_alpha   90.00
_cell.angle_beta   90.00
_cell.angle_gamma   90.00
#
_symmetry.space_group_name_H-M   'P 1'
#
loop_
_entity.id
_entity.type
_entity.pdbx_description
1 polymer ?
#
loop_
_entity_poly.entity_id
_entity_poly.type
_entity_poly.pdbx_seq_one_letter_code
_entity_poly.pdbx_strand_id
1 'polypeptide(L)'
;MSTTTYDAAQSAAQTAHAAVYAIGLKGGDFDGTALQNLTGATQGQYLDTADPTTVGQLFNQVQQSLHNQYQITYTSTASAGTPLDLLLTFGSNQASASVNPGGVAQGAATQPQAVSHSGKYGFLGSTAGKWLAVLLGLIAAGLLAYGIILIAVRERSTLESALQPYTGEGEDEDYGYEPEPHMAFADSALMQKAVGLTARIAEERGVLARVESMMEQADLPLRAAEALFFYVASVVVLTLLAAVISRSLFVTLATLAVLALLPPATLNFLASQRKRKFQSQLPDMLQLIAGSLRAGYSLLQGVEAVAQEVEEPMGAELRRVLAEARLGRVLEDSLDDMAERLDSRDFAWAVMAIRIQREVGGNLAELLSTVAETMIARERLRREVRALTAEGRISAIILALLPIGLGVVMYSINRDYMNVLLHDSFGQVLLIGAALLAGVGFYWMKKTIEIDI
;
A
#
# COMPACT_ATOMS: atom_id res chain seq x y z
N MET A 1 37.82 -5.27 -48.77
CA MET A 1 38.97 -6.16 -48.51
C MET A 1 40.05 -5.31 -47.87
N SER A 2 40.59 -5.74 -46.72
CA SER A 2 41.61 -4.97 -45.99
C SER A 2 42.88 -4.83 -46.85
N THR A 3 43.50 -3.66 -46.84
CA THR A 3 44.77 -3.39 -47.55
C THR A 3 46.00 -3.74 -46.71
N THR A 4 45.82 -4.17 -45.46
CA THR A 4 46.90 -4.53 -44.54
C THR A 4 47.14 -6.04 -44.54
N THR A 5 48.42 -6.44 -44.55
CA THR A 5 48.83 -7.84 -44.41
C THR A 5 48.70 -8.28 -42.95
N TYR A 6 48.52 -9.59 -42.74
CA TYR A 6 48.45 -10.20 -41.41
C TYR A 6 49.67 -9.84 -40.54
N ASP A 7 50.88 -9.92 -41.11
CA ASP A 7 52.12 -9.59 -40.40
C ASP A 7 52.20 -8.11 -39.99
N ALA A 8 51.67 -7.20 -40.83
CA ALA A 8 51.62 -5.78 -40.52
C ALA A 8 50.61 -5.50 -39.39
N ALA A 9 49.46 -6.18 -39.38
CA ALA A 9 48.45 -6.05 -38.32
C ALA A 9 48.98 -6.59 -36.98
N GLN A 10 49.65 -7.74 -37.00
CA GLN A 10 50.28 -8.33 -35.81
C GLN A 10 51.38 -7.42 -35.24
N SER A 11 52.27 -6.90 -36.10
CA SER A 11 53.36 -6.00 -35.69
C SER A 11 52.84 -4.68 -35.13
N ALA A 12 51.78 -4.12 -35.74
CA ALA A 12 51.15 -2.89 -35.25
C ALA A 12 50.50 -3.09 -33.88
N ALA A 13 49.79 -4.21 -33.66
CA ALA A 13 49.18 -4.53 -32.38
C ALA A 13 50.22 -4.73 -31.27
N GLN A 14 51.33 -5.40 -31.58
CA GLN A 14 52.45 -5.58 -30.64
C GLN A 14 53.14 -4.26 -30.30
N THR A 15 53.37 -3.39 -31.30
CA THR A 15 53.97 -2.06 -31.10
C THR A 15 53.06 -1.15 -30.26
N ALA A 16 51.75 -1.28 -30.42
CA ALA A 16 50.77 -0.52 -29.64
C ALA A 16 50.52 -1.11 -28.23
N HIS A 17 51.16 -2.22 -27.87
CA HIS A 17 50.88 -2.99 -26.66
C HIS A 17 49.38 -3.30 -26.46
N ALA A 18 48.66 -3.52 -27.56
CA ALA A 18 47.23 -3.73 -27.56
C ALA A 18 46.89 -5.22 -27.52
N ALA A 19 46.13 -5.65 -26.51
CA ALA A 19 45.59 -7.00 -26.46
C ALA A 19 44.39 -7.16 -27.41
N VAL A 20 44.46 -8.13 -28.32
CA VAL A 20 43.39 -8.38 -29.30
C VAL A 20 42.48 -9.48 -28.79
N TYR A 21 41.19 -9.19 -28.66
CA TYR A 21 40.15 -10.18 -28.36
C TYR A 21 39.37 -10.47 -29.64
N ALA A 22 39.26 -11.75 -30.01
CA ALA A 22 38.56 -12.16 -31.22
C ALA A 22 37.53 -13.24 -30.93
N ILE A 23 36.36 -13.11 -31.57
CA ILE A 23 35.28 -14.08 -31.51
C ILE A 23 35.10 -14.67 -32.91
N GLY A 24 35.36 -15.97 -33.06
CA GLY A 24 35.15 -16.70 -34.31
C GLY A 24 33.77 -17.36 -34.35
N LEU A 25 33.00 -17.10 -35.40
CA LEU A 25 31.79 -17.86 -35.69
C LEU A 25 32.14 -18.99 -36.67
N LYS A 26 32.14 -20.24 -36.20
CA LYS A 26 32.45 -21.42 -37.01
C LYS A 26 31.33 -21.67 -38.01
N GLY A 27 31.56 -21.27 -39.26
CA GLY A 27 30.75 -21.58 -40.45
C GLY A 27 31.56 -22.37 -41.47
N GLY A 28 30.91 -22.85 -42.54
CA GLY A 28 31.43 -23.87 -43.47
C GLY A 28 32.91 -23.76 -43.88
N ASP A 29 33.35 -22.59 -44.33
CA ASP A 29 34.73 -22.37 -44.82
C ASP A 29 35.59 -21.50 -43.89
N PHE A 30 35.21 -21.33 -42.62
CA PHE A 30 35.92 -20.45 -41.70
C PHE A 30 37.11 -21.15 -41.03
N ASP A 31 38.33 -20.65 -41.28
CA ASP A 31 39.55 -21.03 -40.57
C ASP A 31 39.95 -19.96 -39.54
N GLY A 32 39.84 -20.32 -38.26
CA GLY A 32 40.14 -19.43 -37.13
C GLY A 32 41.62 -19.35 -36.75
N THR A 33 42.50 -20.13 -37.38
CA THR A 33 43.93 -20.22 -36.99
C THR A 33 44.66 -18.87 -37.04
N ALA A 34 44.36 -18.03 -38.04
CA ALA A 34 44.96 -16.68 -38.12
C ALA A 34 44.55 -15.80 -36.93
N LEU A 35 43.28 -15.86 -36.49
CA LEU A 35 42.81 -15.11 -35.32
C LEU A 35 43.38 -15.68 -34.03
N GLN A 36 43.50 -17.00 -33.92
CA GLN A 36 44.14 -17.65 -32.77
C GLN A 36 45.61 -17.25 -32.65
N ASN A 37 46.35 -17.20 -33.76
CA ASN A 37 47.75 -16.76 -33.77
C ASN A 37 47.88 -15.27 -33.44
N LEU A 38 47.01 -14.40 -33.96
CA LEU A 38 47.02 -12.96 -33.67
C LEU A 38 46.72 -12.67 -32.20
N THR A 39 45.68 -13.30 -31.64
CA THR A 39 45.31 -13.14 -30.23
C THR A 39 46.40 -13.68 -29.30
N GLY A 40 46.99 -14.84 -29.63
CA GLY A 40 48.13 -15.40 -28.88
C GLY A 40 49.36 -14.49 -28.91
N ALA A 41 49.67 -13.89 -30.07
CA ALA A 41 50.80 -12.98 -30.23
C ALA A 41 50.62 -11.62 -29.55
N THR A 42 49.37 -11.24 -29.22
CA THR A 42 49.01 -9.98 -28.55
C THR A 42 48.55 -10.19 -27.11
N GLN A 43 48.70 -11.41 -26.57
CA GLN A 43 48.28 -11.78 -25.21
C GLN A 43 46.79 -11.55 -24.93
N GLY A 44 45.96 -11.53 -25.97
CA GLY A 44 44.51 -11.48 -25.85
C GLY A 44 43.89 -12.88 -25.87
N GLN A 45 42.59 -12.97 -26.15
CA GLN A 45 41.84 -14.22 -26.09
C GLN A 45 41.06 -14.47 -27.37
N TYR A 46 41.15 -15.70 -27.88
CA TYR A 46 40.29 -16.22 -28.94
C TYR A 46 39.18 -17.07 -28.33
N LEU A 47 37.94 -16.72 -28.66
CA LEU A 47 36.75 -17.52 -28.34
C LEU A 47 36.07 -17.89 -29.64
N ASP A 48 35.49 -19.09 -29.70
CA ASP A 48 34.73 -19.50 -30.87
C ASP A 48 33.40 -20.16 -30.51
N THR A 49 32.46 -20.11 -31.44
CA THR A 49 31.20 -20.84 -31.35
C THR A 49 30.71 -21.25 -32.72
N ALA A 50 30.05 -22.41 -32.80
CA ALA A 50 29.32 -22.85 -34.00
C ALA A 50 27.85 -22.39 -34.01
N ASP A 51 27.34 -21.89 -32.87
CA ASP A 51 25.96 -21.45 -32.71
C ASP A 51 25.87 -19.91 -32.66
N PRO A 52 25.26 -19.26 -33.67
CA PRO A 52 25.09 -17.81 -33.72
C PRO A 52 24.36 -17.22 -32.50
N THR A 53 23.49 -17.99 -31.83
CA THR A 53 22.71 -17.51 -30.69
C THR A 53 23.56 -17.29 -29.43
N THR A 54 24.74 -17.91 -29.37
CA THR A 54 25.65 -17.83 -28.22
C THR A 54 26.68 -16.70 -28.30
N VAL A 55 26.78 -16.02 -29.44
CA VAL A 55 27.75 -14.92 -29.68
C VAL A 55 27.60 -13.79 -28.65
N GLY A 56 26.36 -13.44 -28.28
CA GLY A 56 26.10 -12.43 -27.26
C GLY A 56 26.66 -12.79 -25.87
N GLN A 57 26.70 -14.08 -25.53
CA GLN A 57 27.29 -14.54 -24.26
C GLN A 57 28.83 -14.44 -24.30
N LEU A 58 29.44 -14.76 -25.45
CA LEU A 58 30.89 -14.61 -25.64
C LEU A 58 31.32 -13.14 -25.55
N PHE A 59 30.56 -12.20 -26.12
CA PHE A 59 30.82 -10.77 -25.96
C PHE A 59 30.73 -10.33 -24.50
N ASN A 60 29.73 -10.79 -23.75
CA ASN A 60 29.62 -10.49 -22.32
C ASN A 60 30.81 -11.04 -21.52
N GLN A 61 31.33 -12.21 -21.89
CA GLN A 61 32.51 -12.81 -21.25
C GLN A 61 33.78 -11.98 -21.52
N VAL A 62 33.98 -11.53 -22.75
CA VAL A 62 35.09 -10.61 -23.09
C VAL A 62 34.94 -9.28 -22.34
N GLN A 63 33.73 -8.73 -22.28
CA GLN A 63 33.46 -7.48 -21.56
C GLN A 63 33.79 -7.60 -20.06
N GLN A 64 33.43 -8.71 -19.41
CA GLN A 64 33.78 -8.96 -18.01
C GLN A 64 35.29 -9.10 -17.80
N SER A 65 35.98 -9.75 -18.74
CA SER A 65 37.45 -9.86 -18.71
C SER A 65 38.12 -8.49 -18.80
N LEU A 66 37.65 -7.63 -19.71
CA LEU A 66 38.15 -6.25 -19.88
C LEU A 66 37.85 -5.37 -18.66
N HIS A 67 36.66 -5.50 -18.06
CA HIS A 67 36.27 -4.72 -16.89
C HIS A 67 37.07 -5.08 -15.63
N ASN A 68 37.57 -6.31 -15.56
CA ASN A 68 38.36 -6.82 -14.43
C ASN A 68 39.89 -6.70 -14.65
N GLN A 69 40.33 -5.81 -15.54
CA GLN A 69 41.75 -5.49 -15.70
C GLN A 69 42.15 -4.34 -14.78
N TYR A 70 43.20 -4.57 -14.00
CA TYR A 70 43.76 -3.57 -13.12
C TYR A 70 45.19 -3.25 -13.55
N GLN A 71 45.47 -1.96 -13.80
CA GLN A 71 46.83 -1.47 -14.01
C GLN A 71 47.38 -0.99 -12.67
N ILE A 72 48.49 -1.59 -12.23
CA ILE A 72 49.17 -1.21 -11.00
C ILE A 72 50.52 -0.60 -11.39
N THR A 73 50.72 0.65 -11.04
CA THR A 73 51.99 1.35 -11.24
C THR A 73 52.71 1.44 -9.90
N TYR A 74 53.93 0.89 -9.82
CA TYR A 74 54.76 0.91 -8.61
C TYR A 74 56.15 1.47 -8.91
N THR A 75 56.60 2.43 -8.10
CA THR A 75 57.93 3.01 -8.19
C THR A 75 58.87 2.29 -7.22
N SER A 76 59.84 1.54 -7.73
CA SER A 76 60.83 0.83 -6.92
C SER A 76 62.05 1.71 -6.63
N THR A 77 62.65 1.52 -5.45
CA THR A 77 63.95 2.11 -5.07
C THR A 77 65.15 1.22 -5.43
N ALA A 78 64.91 0.07 -6.06
CA ALA A 78 65.98 -0.86 -6.47
C ALA A 78 66.86 -0.26 -7.58
N SER A 79 68.18 -0.43 -7.46
CA SER A 79 69.15 0.04 -8.45
C SER A 79 69.05 -0.76 -9.76
N ALA A 80 69.29 -0.08 -10.89
CA ALA A 80 69.19 -0.67 -12.22
C ALA A 80 70.00 -1.98 -12.35
N GLY A 81 69.34 -3.05 -12.81
CA GLY A 81 69.97 -4.35 -13.09
C GLY A 81 69.58 -5.52 -12.19
N THR A 82 68.77 -5.30 -11.14
CA THR A 82 68.25 -6.39 -10.29
C THR A 82 66.78 -6.66 -10.66
N PRO A 83 66.37 -7.90 -10.98
CA PRO A 83 64.96 -8.21 -11.23
C PRO A 83 64.13 -7.99 -9.96
N LEU A 84 62.98 -7.33 -10.09
CA LEU A 84 62.01 -7.13 -9.03
C LEU A 84 60.94 -8.20 -9.10
N ASP A 85 60.91 -9.07 -8.09
CA ASP A 85 59.81 -10.02 -7.90
C ASP A 85 58.65 -9.31 -7.19
N LEU A 86 57.54 -9.14 -7.91
CA LEU A 86 56.30 -8.56 -7.44
C LEU A 86 55.32 -9.69 -7.11
N LEU A 87 54.74 -9.66 -5.91
CA LEU A 87 53.60 -10.51 -5.51
C LEU A 87 52.38 -9.63 -5.28
N LEU A 88 51.35 -9.83 -6.09
CA LEU A 88 50.07 -9.14 -6.00
C LEU A 88 49.05 -10.08 -5.36
N THR A 89 48.42 -9.63 -4.27
CA THR A 89 47.37 -10.38 -3.59
C THR A 89 46.04 -9.63 -3.70
N PHE A 90 45.05 -10.26 -4.33
CA PHE A 90 43.68 -9.74 -4.48
C PHE A 90 42.69 -10.75 -3.88
N GLY A 91 42.20 -10.46 -2.68
CA GLY A 91 41.34 -11.40 -1.94
C GLY A 91 42.11 -12.69 -1.61
N SER A 92 41.63 -13.84 -2.09
CA SER A 92 42.30 -15.14 -1.98
C SER A 92 43.27 -15.45 -3.13
N ASN A 93 43.34 -14.60 -4.16
CA ASN A 93 44.13 -14.85 -5.35
C ASN A 93 45.49 -14.16 -5.23
N GLN A 94 46.55 -14.89 -5.59
CA GLN A 94 47.91 -14.35 -5.64
C GLN A 94 48.45 -14.49 -7.06
N ALA A 95 49.06 -13.43 -7.57
CA ALA A 95 49.76 -13.41 -8.86
C ALA A 95 51.16 -12.85 -8.65
N SER A 96 52.18 -13.54 -9.17
CA SER A 96 53.56 -13.09 -9.10
C SER A 96 54.11 -12.74 -10.49
N ALA A 97 54.94 -11.70 -10.57
CA ALA A 97 55.62 -11.27 -11.78
C ALA A 97 57.04 -10.81 -11.44
N SER A 98 58.03 -11.14 -12.27
CA SER A 98 59.38 -10.59 -12.13
C SER A 98 59.62 -9.55 -13.22
N VAL A 99 59.97 -8.31 -12.85
CA VAL A 99 60.11 -7.16 -13.76
C VAL A 99 61.49 -6.54 -13.58
N ASN A 100 62.19 -6.22 -14.67
CA ASN A 100 63.41 -5.40 -14.59
C ASN A 100 63.06 -3.90 -14.47
N PRO A 101 63.80 -3.09 -13.69
CA PRO A 101 63.56 -1.65 -13.59
C PRO A 101 63.47 -0.97 -14.96
N GLY A 102 62.34 -0.30 -15.25
CA GLY A 102 62.05 0.32 -16.56
C GLY A 102 61.36 -0.61 -17.58
N GLY A 103 61.11 -1.87 -17.24
CA GLY A 103 60.35 -2.81 -18.05
C GLY A 103 58.87 -2.89 -17.66
N VAL A 104 58.05 -3.39 -18.59
CA VAL A 104 56.69 -3.85 -18.31
C VAL A 104 56.74 -5.38 -18.28
N ALA A 105 56.37 -6.01 -17.16
CA ALA A 105 56.12 -7.46 -17.14
C ALA A 105 54.69 -7.75 -16.70
N GLN A 106 54.08 -8.75 -17.33
CA GLN A 106 52.76 -9.23 -17.01
C GLN A 106 52.90 -10.53 -16.21
N GLY A 107 52.22 -10.60 -15.06
CA GLY A 107 52.31 -11.74 -14.15
C GLY A 107 51.74 -13.03 -14.73
N ALA A 108 52.14 -14.16 -14.13
CA ALA A 108 51.71 -15.49 -14.53
C ALA A 108 50.19 -15.59 -14.60
N ALA A 109 49.69 -16.10 -15.73
CA ALA A 109 48.29 -16.36 -15.99
C ALA A 109 47.68 -17.27 -14.91
N THR A 110 47.03 -16.68 -13.92
CA THR A 110 45.99 -17.39 -13.17
C THR A 110 44.73 -17.22 -13.99
N GLN A 111 44.32 -18.28 -14.70
CA GLN A 111 42.98 -18.38 -15.28
C GLN A 111 41.99 -17.81 -14.26
N PRO A 112 41.11 -16.85 -14.64
CA PRO A 112 40.11 -16.38 -13.72
C PRO A 112 39.25 -17.58 -13.32
N GLN A 113 39.37 -18.04 -12.07
CA GLN A 113 38.32 -18.87 -11.52
C GLN A 113 37.05 -18.06 -11.69
N ALA A 114 36.05 -18.67 -12.33
CA ALA A 114 34.71 -18.11 -12.37
C ALA A 114 34.24 -17.98 -10.93
N VAL A 115 34.49 -16.81 -10.31
CA VAL A 115 33.81 -16.43 -9.09
C VAL A 115 32.39 -16.16 -9.55
N SER A 116 31.58 -17.21 -9.59
CA SER A 116 30.14 -17.08 -9.56
C SER A 116 29.86 -16.20 -8.36
N HIS A 117 29.66 -14.92 -8.61
CA HIS A 117 28.93 -14.09 -7.69
C HIS A 117 27.52 -14.69 -7.69
N SER A 118 27.30 -15.68 -6.83
CA SER A 118 26.06 -15.68 -6.08
C SER A 118 26.13 -14.41 -5.23
N GLY A 119 25.88 -13.25 -5.87
CA GLY A 119 25.29 -12.14 -5.16
C GLY A 119 24.18 -12.80 -4.35
N LYS A 120 24.21 -12.60 -3.03
CA LYS A 120 23.31 -13.25 -2.08
C LYS A 120 21.86 -12.91 -2.44
N TYR A 121 21.36 -13.57 -3.46
CA TYR A 121 19.98 -13.86 -3.71
C TYR A 121 19.70 -14.98 -2.71
N GLY A 122 19.50 -14.61 -1.44
CA GLY A 122 18.79 -15.49 -0.53
C GLY A 122 17.55 -15.99 -1.28
N PHE A 123 17.21 -17.27 -1.11
CA PHE A 123 16.11 -18.04 -1.71
C PHE A 123 15.11 -17.29 -2.62
N LEU A 124 14.59 -16.15 -2.17
CA LEU A 124 13.79 -15.12 -2.84
C LEU A 124 14.32 -14.56 -4.19
N GLY A 125 15.62 -14.60 -4.48
CA GLY A 125 16.14 -14.15 -5.80
C GLY A 125 16.21 -15.25 -6.86
N SER A 126 16.04 -16.52 -6.46
CA SER A 126 15.93 -17.64 -7.39
C SER A 126 14.59 -17.61 -8.12
N THR A 127 14.50 -18.27 -9.27
CA THR A 127 13.23 -18.45 -10.01
C THR A 127 12.15 -19.07 -9.12
N ALA A 128 12.53 -19.99 -8.23
CA ALA A 128 11.65 -20.59 -7.24
C ALA A 128 11.14 -19.58 -6.19
N GLY A 129 11.99 -18.67 -5.72
CA GLY A 129 11.62 -17.60 -4.79
C GLY A 129 10.65 -16.58 -5.40
N LYS A 130 10.81 -16.26 -6.69
CA LYS A 130 9.88 -15.40 -7.43
C LYS A 130 8.50 -16.05 -7.58
N TRP A 131 8.44 -17.34 -7.93
CA TRP A 131 7.17 -18.08 -8.01
C TRP A 131 6.49 -18.23 -6.65
N LEU A 132 7.25 -18.42 -5.57
CA LEU A 132 6.70 -18.47 -4.22
C LEU A 132 6.12 -17.12 -3.76
N ALA A 133 6.77 -16.00 -4.12
CA ALA A 133 6.22 -14.67 -3.87
C ALA A 133 4.90 -14.42 -4.66
N VAL A 134 4.84 -14.84 -5.92
CA VAL A 134 3.62 -14.76 -6.74
C VAL A 134 2.49 -15.61 -6.14
N LEU A 135 2.81 -16.83 -5.66
CA LEU A 135 1.84 -17.73 -5.04
C LEU A 135 1.30 -17.16 -3.71
N LEU A 136 2.17 -16.60 -2.86
CA LEU A 136 1.76 -15.90 -1.64
C LEU A 136 0.91 -14.65 -1.94
N GLY A 137 1.23 -13.93 -3.02
CA GLY A 137 0.44 -12.78 -3.47
C GLY A 137 -0.95 -13.16 -3.95
N LEU A 138 -1.09 -14.27 -4.68
CA LEU A 138 -2.39 -14.81 -5.09
C LEU A 138 -3.22 -15.29 -3.90
N ILE A 139 -2.60 -15.92 -2.90
CA ILE A 139 -3.29 -16.30 -1.66
C ILE A 139 -3.79 -15.06 -0.90
N ALA A 140 -2.97 -14.02 -0.79
CA ALA A 140 -3.35 -12.77 -0.13
C ALA A 140 -4.47 -12.03 -0.87
N ALA A 141 -4.37 -11.95 -2.21
CA ALA A 141 -5.41 -11.36 -3.04
C ALA A 141 -6.73 -12.16 -2.97
N GLY A 142 -6.65 -13.49 -2.91
CA GLY A 142 -7.80 -14.37 -2.71
C GLY A 142 -8.47 -14.16 -1.36
N LEU A 143 -7.70 -14.05 -0.27
CA LEU A 143 -8.23 -13.77 1.06
C LEU A 143 -8.87 -12.38 1.16
N LEU A 144 -8.28 -11.36 0.54
CA LEU A 144 -8.86 -10.02 0.47
C LEU A 144 -10.15 -9.97 -0.37
N ALA A 145 -10.12 -10.56 -1.56
CA ALA A 145 -11.30 -10.63 -2.43
C ALA A 145 -12.44 -11.39 -1.76
N TYR A 146 -12.12 -12.48 -1.06
CA TYR A 146 -13.10 -13.26 -0.31
C TYR A 146 -13.66 -12.48 0.90
N GLY A 147 -12.83 -11.76 1.65
CA GLY A 147 -13.28 -10.87 2.72
C GLY A 147 -14.20 -9.75 2.21
N ILE A 148 -13.89 -9.16 1.06
CA ILE A 148 -14.71 -8.13 0.42
C ILE A 148 -16.04 -8.70 -0.10
N ILE A 149 -16.02 -9.89 -0.71
CA ILE A 149 -17.23 -10.58 -1.18
C ILE A 149 -18.16 -10.93 -0.02
N LEU A 150 -17.61 -11.35 1.13
CA LEU A 150 -18.41 -11.64 2.33
C LEU A 150 -19.07 -10.38 2.92
N ILE A 151 -18.39 -9.23 2.86
CA ILE A 151 -18.97 -7.94 3.26
C ILE A 151 -20.09 -7.51 2.29
N ALA A 152 -19.96 -7.86 0.99
CA ALA A 152 -20.91 -7.44 -0.04
C ALA A 152 -22.17 -8.33 -0.15
N VAL A 153 -22.12 -9.58 0.31
CA VAL A 153 -23.17 -10.59 0.02
C VAL A 153 -24.07 -10.90 1.23
N ARG A 154 -23.75 -10.46 2.46
CA ARG A 154 -24.52 -10.92 3.63
C ARG A 154 -25.75 -10.04 3.90
N GLU A 155 -26.92 -10.65 3.73
CA GLU A 155 -28.23 -10.03 3.95
C GLU A 155 -28.42 -9.60 5.41
N ARG A 156 -29.13 -8.48 5.54
CA ARG A 156 -29.48 -7.79 6.78
C ARG A 156 -30.52 -8.62 7.54
N SER A 157 -30.12 -9.30 8.61
CA SER A 157 -31.07 -9.93 9.54
C SER A 157 -30.76 -9.49 10.95
N THR A 158 -31.14 -8.26 11.30
CA THR A 158 -30.99 -7.73 12.66
C THR A 158 -32.32 -7.13 13.12
N LEU A 159 -33.27 -8.03 13.41
CA LEU A 159 -34.40 -7.75 14.30
C LEU A 159 -34.41 -8.71 15.52
N GLU A 160 -33.75 -9.86 15.42
CA GLU A 160 -33.77 -10.93 16.44
C GLU A 160 -32.69 -10.74 17.53
N SER A 161 -31.54 -10.16 17.17
CA SER A 161 -30.41 -9.96 18.08
C SER A 161 -30.64 -8.86 19.13
N ALA A 162 -31.61 -7.95 18.89
CA ALA A 162 -31.89 -6.83 19.78
C ALA A 162 -32.81 -7.19 20.97
N LEU A 163 -33.43 -8.38 20.95
CA LEU A 163 -34.40 -8.80 21.97
C LEU A 163 -33.85 -9.85 22.96
N GLN A 164 -32.70 -10.45 22.68
CA GLN A 164 -32.08 -11.49 23.52
C GLN A 164 -31.76 -11.09 24.97
N PRO A 165 -31.47 -9.82 25.33
CA PRO A 165 -31.22 -9.49 26.73
C PRO A 165 -32.46 -9.51 27.64
N TYR A 166 -33.68 -9.60 27.09
CA TYR A 166 -34.92 -9.38 27.85
C TYR A 166 -35.89 -10.56 27.88
N THR A 167 -35.66 -11.63 27.10
CA THR A 167 -36.44 -12.87 27.17
C THR A 167 -35.67 -13.92 27.97
N GLY A 168 -35.61 -13.72 29.29
CA GLY A 168 -35.15 -14.73 30.23
C GLY A 168 -36.32 -15.23 31.06
N GLU A 169 -36.97 -16.31 30.63
CA GLU A 169 -37.70 -17.20 31.53
C GLU A 169 -37.01 -18.57 31.45
N GLY A 170 -36.54 -19.04 32.60
CA GLY A 170 -35.84 -20.29 32.71
C GLY A 170 -36.81 -21.47 32.60
N GLU A 171 -36.44 -22.42 31.77
CA GLU A 171 -36.72 -23.84 31.93
C GLU A 171 -35.65 -24.59 31.14
N ASP A 172 -35.07 -25.62 31.78
CA ASP A 172 -34.07 -26.52 31.21
C ASP A 172 -34.71 -27.32 30.06
N GLU A 173 -34.77 -26.73 28.86
CA GLU A 173 -35.02 -27.46 27.63
C GLU A 173 -33.74 -27.50 26.80
N ASP A 174 -33.29 -28.72 26.53
CA ASP A 174 -32.20 -29.08 25.63
C ASP A 174 -32.51 -28.61 24.21
N TYR A 175 -32.34 -27.30 23.97
CA TYR A 175 -32.33 -26.74 22.63
C TYR A 175 -31.00 -27.13 22.01
N GLY A 176 -31.07 -28.07 21.07
CA GLY A 176 -30.00 -28.36 20.14
C GLY A 176 -29.48 -27.05 19.55
N TYR A 177 -28.32 -26.64 20.04
CA TYR A 177 -27.49 -25.63 19.42
C TYR A 177 -27.12 -26.17 18.04
N GLU A 178 -27.92 -25.83 17.01
CA GLU A 178 -27.42 -25.85 15.65
C GLU A 178 -26.34 -24.78 15.60
N PRO A 179 -25.06 -25.16 15.42
CA PRO A 179 -24.02 -24.16 15.34
C PRO A 179 -24.38 -23.23 14.19
N GLU A 180 -24.34 -21.92 14.43
CA GLU A 180 -24.23 -20.96 13.34
C GLU A 180 -23.16 -21.46 12.35
N PRO A 181 -23.27 -21.19 11.03
CA PRO A 181 -22.23 -21.56 10.09
C PRO A 181 -20.98 -20.69 10.32
N HIS A 182 -20.29 -20.93 11.44
CA HIS A 182 -18.93 -20.57 11.67
C HIS A 182 -18.11 -21.31 10.61
N MET A 183 -17.44 -20.52 9.78
CA MET A 183 -16.34 -20.91 8.90
C MET A 183 -15.93 -22.38 9.02
N ALA A 184 -16.26 -23.20 8.02
CA ALA A 184 -15.72 -24.56 7.91
C ALA A 184 -14.16 -24.59 7.83
N PHE A 185 -13.51 -23.43 7.75
CA PHE A 185 -12.06 -23.24 7.81
C PHE A 185 -11.55 -22.48 9.08
N ALA A 186 -12.41 -21.92 9.95
CA ALA A 186 -11.98 -21.22 11.19
C ALA A 186 -11.74 -22.15 12.38
N ASP A 187 -12.24 -23.38 12.32
CA ASP A 187 -12.05 -24.36 13.39
C ASP A 187 -10.64 -24.96 13.42
N SER A 188 -9.74 -24.49 12.55
CA SER A 188 -8.33 -24.83 12.69
C SER A 188 -7.77 -24.16 13.96
N ALA A 189 -7.30 -24.97 14.91
CA ALA A 189 -6.76 -24.53 16.21
C ALA A 189 -5.63 -23.49 16.12
N LEU A 190 -5.01 -23.35 14.94
CA LEU A 190 -4.02 -22.31 14.64
C LEU A 190 -4.67 -20.92 14.44
N MET A 191 -5.85 -20.86 13.85
CA MET A 191 -6.57 -19.62 13.57
C MET A 191 -7.10 -18.99 14.87
N GLN A 192 -7.68 -19.80 15.77
CA GLN A 192 -8.13 -19.32 17.08
C GLN A 192 -6.97 -18.77 17.94
N LYS A 193 -5.80 -19.42 17.88
CA LYS A 193 -4.58 -18.92 18.56
C LYS A 193 -4.06 -17.63 17.94
N ALA A 194 -4.09 -17.51 16.60
CA ALA A 194 -3.64 -16.31 15.91
C ALA A 194 -4.56 -15.10 16.15
N VAL A 195 -5.88 -15.31 16.08
CA VAL A 195 -6.90 -14.29 16.40
C VAL A 195 -6.83 -13.87 17.87
N GLY A 196 -6.64 -14.82 18.78
CA GLY A 196 -6.48 -14.54 20.21
C GLY A 196 -5.22 -13.74 20.56
N LEU A 197 -4.11 -13.94 19.83
CA LEU A 197 -2.89 -13.13 20.01
C LEU A 197 -3.08 -11.69 19.52
N THR A 198 -3.78 -11.48 18.40
CA THR A 198 -4.10 -10.13 17.92
C THR A 198 -5.10 -9.40 18.81
N ALA A 199 -6.07 -10.11 19.38
CA ALA A 199 -7.05 -9.54 20.30
C ALA A 199 -6.36 -9.00 21.56
N ARG A 200 -5.48 -9.80 22.21
CA ARG A 200 -4.75 -9.37 23.42
C ARG A 200 -3.89 -8.12 23.21
N ILE A 201 -3.19 -8.02 22.07
CA ILE A 201 -2.33 -6.88 21.74
C ILE A 201 -3.14 -5.59 21.46
N ALA A 202 -4.33 -5.74 20.87
CA ALA A 202 -5.20 -4.61 20.53
C ALA A 202 -6.04 -4.11 21.73
N GLU A 203 -6.34 -5.00 22.68
CA GLU A 203 -7.03 -4.71 23.94
C GLU A 203 -6.14 -3.86 24.87
N GLU A 204 -4.85 -4.16 24.98
CA GLU A 204 -3.87 -3.39 25.78
C GLU A 204 -3.65 -1.94 25.29
N ARG A 205 -4.03 -1.61 24.05
CA ARG A 205 -3.81 -0.27 23.45
C ARG A 205 -5.09 0.57 23.30
N GLY A 206 -6.26 0.07 23.73
CA GLY A 206 -7.54 0.77 23.58
C GLY A 206 -8.00 0.97 22.12
N VAL A 207 -7.34 0.29 21.17
CA VAL A 207 -7.67 0.33 19.74
C VAL A 207 -8.88 -0.55 19.44
N LEU A 208 -9.05 -1.63 20.21
CA LEU A 208 -10.20 -2.54 20.09
C LEU A 208 -11.52 -1.80 20.28
N ALA A 209 -11.65 -1.00 21.34
CA ALA A 209 -12.86 -0.22 21.64
C ALA A 209 -13.19 0.83 20.56
N ARG A 210 -12.19 1.45 19.94
CA ARG A 210 -12.39 2.42 18.86
C ARG A 210 -12.78 1.73 17.55
N VAL A 211 -12.21 0.56 17.26
CA VAL A 211 -12.61 -0.23 16.08
C VAL A 211 -14.00 -0.83 16.29
N GLU A 212 -14.31 -1.28 17.50
CA GLU A 212 -15.62 -1.79 17.90
C GLU A 212 -16.71 -0.70 17.79
N SER A 213 -16.46 0.51 18.30
CA SER A 213 -17.42 1.62 18.15
C SER A 213 -17.61 2.01 16.68
N MET A 214 -16.54 1.96 15.87
CA MET A 214 -16.61 2.25 14.43
C MET A 214 -17.33 1.15 13.65
N MET A 215 -17.20 -0.11 14.07
CA MET A 215 -17.88 -1.25 13.46
C MET A 215 -19.35 -1.32 13.87
N GLU A 216 -19.68 -0.95 15.11
CA GLU A 216 -21.04 -0.76 15.59
C GLU A 216 -21.74 0.38 14.83
N GLN A 217 -21.05 1.51 14.64
CA GLN A 217 -21.54 2.61 13.79
C GLN A 217 -21.70 2.18 12.33
N ALA A 218 -20.88 1.26 11.84
CA ALA A 218 -20.93 0.74 10.47
C ALA A 218 -21.91 -0.44 10.26
N ASP A 219 -22.53 -0.96 11.32
CA ASP A 219 -23.44 -2.12 11.27
C ASP A 219 -22.81 -3.38 10.66
N LEU A 220 -21.50 -3.58 10.86
CA LEU A 220 -20.79 -4.73 10.29
C LEU A 220 -20.91 -5.95 11.22
N PRO A 221 -21.48 -7.09 10.79
CA PRO A 221 -21.71 -8.27 11.63
C PRO A 221 -20.44 -9.13 11.83
N LEU A 222 -19.28 -8.48 11.91
CA LEU A 222 -17.98 -9.14 12.09
C LEU A 222 -17.48 -8.88 13.51
N ARG A 223 -16.90 -9.90 14.15
CA ARG A 223 -16.15 -9.67 15.40
C ARG A 223 -14.97 -8.74 15.09
N ALA A 224 -14.81 -7.66 15.86
CA ALA A 224 -13.75 -6.66 15.67
C ALA A 224 -12.34 -7.29 15.60
N ALA A 225 -12.14 -8.39 16.32
CA ALA A 225 -10.91 -9.18 16.30
C ALA A 225 -10.63 -9.87 14.94
N GLU A 226 -11.66 -10.34 14.24
CA GLU A 226 -11.52 -11.02 12.93
C GLU A 226 -11.22 -10.02 11.81
N ALA A 227 -11.92 -8.89 11.80
CA ALA A 227 -11.66 -7.80 10.85
C ALA A 227 -10.23 -7.23 11.02
N LEU A 228 -9.80 -7.04 12.27
CA LEU A 228 -8.44 -6.60 12.58
C LEU A 228 -7.39 -7.63 12.13
N PHE A 229 -7.65 -8.93 12.34
CA PHE A 229 -6.74 -9.99 11.95
C PHE A 229 -6.51 -10.04 10.44
N PHE A 230 -7.58 -10.09 9.64
CA PHE A 230 -7.45 -10.10 8.17
C PHE A 230 -6.80 -8.82 7.64
N TYR A 231 -7.08 -7.69 8.28
CA TYR A 231 -6.41 -6.44 7.97
C TYR A 231 -4.90 -6.51 8.22
N VAL A 232 -4.48 -6.82 9.46
CA VAL A 232 -3.06 -6.87 9.82
C VAL A 232 -2.34 -7.92 8.96
N ALA A 233 -2.95 -9.08 8.72
CA ALA A 233 -2.41 -10.11 7.84
C ALA A 233 -2.20 -9.59 6.41
N SER A 234 -3.19 -8.88 5.83
CA SER A 234 -3.08 -8.34 4.47
C SER A 234 -1.99 -7.26 4.34
N VAL A 235 -1.87 -6.35 5.32
CA VAL A 235 -0.81 -5.32 5.33
C VAL A 235 0.56 -5.97 5.41
N VAL A 236 0.73 -6.94 6.30
CA VAL A 236 2.00 -7.65 6.50
C VAL A 236 2.41 -8.38 5.22
N VAL A 237 1.49 -9.12 4.58
CA VAL A 237 1.79 -9.88 3.38
C VAL A 237 2.09 -8.98 2.19
N LEU A 238 1.29 -7.94 1.95
CA LEU A 238 1.51 -7.00 0.84
C LEU A 238 2.78 -6.16 1.02
N THR A 239 3.12 -5.77 2.25
CA THR A 239 4.37 -5.06 2.55
C THR A 239 5.58 -5.97 2.34
N LEU A 240 5.50 -7.24 2.78
CA LEU A 240 6.56 -8.23 2.52
C LEU A 240 6.76 -8.46 1.03
N LEU A 241 5.67 -8.55 0.25
CA LEU A 241 5.74 -8.66 -1.20
C LEU A 241 6.41 -7.45 -1.86
N ALA A 242 6.03 -6.24 -1.45
CA ALA A 242 6.65 -5.01 -1.95
C ALA A 242 8.15 -4.95 -1.61
N ALA A 243 8.54 -5.37 -0.40
CA ALA A 243 9.94 -5.44 0.02
C ALA A 243 10.75 -6.40 -0.85
N VAL A 244 10.18 -7.57 -1.15
CA VAL A 244 10.83 -8.61 -1.94
C VAL A 244 11.00 -8.21 -3.41
N ILE A 245 9.99 -7.56 -3.99
CA ILE A 245 10.00 -7.16 -5.40
C ILE A 245 10.87 -5.92 -5.63
N SER A 246 10.71 -4.88 -4.79
CA SER A 246 11.34 -3.60 -5.03
C SER A 246 12.79 -3.53 -4.54
N ARG A 247 13.15 -4.27 -3.48
CA ARG A 247 14.46 -4.19 -2.78
C ARG A 247 14.89 -2.80 -2.33
N SER A 248 14.03 -1.80 -2.47
CA SER A 248 14.22 -0.45 -1.98
C SER A 248 13.48 -0.28 -0.66
N LEU A 249 14.20 0.21 0.35
CA LEU A 249 13.64 0.50 1.67
C LEU A 249 12.52 1.55 1.58
N PHE A 250 12.65 2.50 0.65
CA PHE A 250 11.70 3.59 0.45
C PHE A 250 10.35 3.11 -0.08
N VAL A 251 10.35 2.26 -1.12
CA VAL A 251 9.11 1.69 -1.69
C VAL A 251 8.39 0.81 -0.67
N THR A 252 9.16 0.08 0.15
CA THR A 252 8.61 -0.75 1.22
C THR A 252 7.90 0.09 2.29
N LEU A 253 8.56 1.15 2.77
CA LEU A 253 7.99 2.07 3.76
C LEU A 253 6.78 2.84 3.22
N ALA A 254 6.84 3.29 1.95
CA ALA A 254 5.71 3.95 1.30
C ALA A 254 4.51 3.01 1.15
N THR A 255 4.74 1.76 0.76
CA THR A 255 3.67 0.75 0.60
C THR A 255 3.06 0.39 1.96
N LEU A 256 3.88 0.23 3.01
CA LEU A 256 3.41 0.02 4.38
C LEU A 256 2.55 1.19 4.84
N ALA A 257 3.00 2.43 4.64
CA ALA A 257 2.27 3.63 5.05
C ALA A 257 0.89 3.74 4.35
N VAL A 258 0.84 3.48 3.04
CA VAL A 258 -0.41 3.51 2.27
C VAL A 258 -1.38 2.42 2.74
N LEU A 259 -0.89 1.18 2.89
CA LEU A 259 -1.71 0.06 3.34
C LEU A 259 -2.17 0.20 4.79
N ALA A 260 -1.35 0.81 5.66
CA ALA A 260 -1.69 1.08 7.05
C ALA A 260 -2.76 2.18 7.20
N LEU A 261 -2.85 3.12 6.24
CA LEU A 261 -3.84 4.20 6.24
C LEU A 261 -5.17 3.81 5.59
N LEU A 262 -5.17 2.85 4.67
CA LEU A 262 -6.32 2.52 3.84
C LEU A 262 -7.56 2.11 4.65
N PRO A 263 -7.52 1.13 5.57
CA PRO A 263 -8.74 0.67 6.21
C PRO A 263 -9.32 1.55 7.31
N PRO A 264 -8.56 2.25 8.19
CA PRO A 264 -9.19 3.26 9.03
C PRO A 264 -9.85 4.34 8.17
N ALA A 265 -9.31 4.65 6.98
CA ALA A 265 -9.98 5.54 6.03
C ALA A 265 -11.26 4.91 5.43
N THR A 266 -11.27 3.62 5.07
CA THR A 266 -12.48 2.95 4.54
C THR A 266 -13.58 2.79 5.59
N LEU A 267 -13.24 2.44 6.84
CA LEU A 267 -14.21 2.31 7.92
C LEU A 267 -14.78 3.68 8.30
N ASN A 268 -13.93 4.70 8.41
CA ASN A 268 -14.39 6.09 8.56
C ASN A 268 -15.25 6.53 7.37
N PHE A 269 -14.92 6.11 6.14
CA PHE A 269 -15.71 6.44 4.96
C PHE A 269 -17.10 5.80 5.02
N LEU A 270 -17.20 4.51 5.31
CA LEU A 270 -18.48 3.79 5.45
C LEU A 270 -19.33 4.34 6.59
N ALA A 271 -18.75 4.53 7.78
CA ALA A 271 -19.43 5.15 8.92
C ALA A 271 -19.89 6.58 8.56
N SER A 272 -19.03 7.37 7.90
CA SER A 272 -19.39 8.73 7.45
C SER A 272 -20.49 8.72 6.39
N GLN A 273 -20.56 7.70 5.53
CA GLN A 273 -21.59 7.57 4.52
C GLN A 273 -22.94 7.27 5.16
N ARG A 274 -23.01 6.33 6.11
CA ARG A 274 -24.22 6.04 6.89
C ARG A 274 -24.67 7.26 7.68
N LYS A 275 -23.74 7.92 8.39
CA LYS A 275 -23.99 9.17 9.13
C LYS A 275 -24.51 10.29 8.23
N ARG A 276 -23.94 10.47 7.04
CA ARG A 276 -24.41 11.45 6.05
C ARG A 276 -25.81 11.11 5.56
N LYS A 277 -26.10 9.83 5.27
CA LYS A 277 -27.45 9.40 4.87
C LYS A 277 -28.46 9.70 5.96
N PHE A 278 -28.14 9.34 7.21
CA PHE A 278 -28.95 9.68 8.38
C PHE A 278 -29.19 11.19 8.51
N GLN A 279 -28.13 12.00 8.47
CA GLN A 279 -28.23 13.46 8.57
C GLN A 279 -29.07 14.08 7.46
N SER A 280 -29.02 13.52 6.24
CA SER A 280 -29.86 13.99 5.14
C SER A 280 -31.35 13.67 5.31
N GLN A 281 -31.68 12.62 6.07
CA GLN A 281 -33.06 12.21 6.37
C GLN A 281 -33.66 12.95 7.58
N LEU A 282 -32.82 13.58 8.42
CA LEU A 282 -33.27 14.28 9.64
C LEU A 282 -34.38 15.32 9.39
N PRO A 283 -34.26 16.26 8.43
CA PRO A 283 -35.27 17.30 8.26
C PRO A 283 -36.63 16.73 7.84
N ASP A 284 -36.63 15.74 6.95
CA ASP A 284 -37.85 15.09 6.46
C ASP A 284 -38.53 14.30 7.60
N MET A 285 -37.74 13.57 8.39
CA MET A 285 -38.22 12.85 9.57
C MET A 285 -38.86 13.80 10.60
N LEU A 286 -38.24 14.95 10.89
CA LEU A 286 -38.81 15.96 11.78
C LEU A 286 -40.11 16.57 11.22
N GLN A 287 -40.21 16.78 9.90
CA GLN A 287 -41.44 17.26 9.27
C GLN A 287 -42.58 16.25 9.35
N LEU A 288 -42.29 14.96 9.16
CA LEU A 288 -43.29 13.91 9.29
C LEU A 288 -43.80 13.82 10.73
N ILE A 289 -42.91 13.85 11.73
CA ILE A 289 -43.31 13.87 13.15
C ILE A 289 -44.14 15.13 13.45
N ALA A 290 -43.71 16.30 12.97
CA ALA A 290 -44.48 17.54 13.11
C ALA A 290 -45.89 17.42 12.47
N GLY A 291 -46.00 16.73 11.34
CA GLY A 291 -47.27 16.40 10.69
C GLY A 291 -48.17 15.54 11.56
N SER A 292 -47.64 14.47 12.14
CA SER A 292 -48.38 13.59 13.06
C SER A 292 -48.85 14.34 14.31
N LEU A 293 -47.99 15.16 14.90
CA LEU A 293 -48.34 16.00 16.05
C LEU A 293 -49.45 17.00 15.70
N ARG A 294 -49.39 17.62 14.52
CA ARG A 294 -50.45 18.52 14.00
C ARG A 294 -51.79 17.80 13.80
N ALA A 295 -51.76 16.51 13.46
CA ALA A 295 -52.94 15.67 13.35
C ALA A 295 -53.48 15.21 14.73
N GLY A 296 -52.85 15.61 15.83
CA GLY A 296 -53.29 15.32 17.20
C GLY A 296 -52.70 14.03 17.80
N TYR A 297 -51.78 13.37 17.10
CA TYR A 297 -51.07 12.22 17.67
C TYR A 297 -50.10 12.68 18.76
N SER A 298 -49.88 11.83 19.76
CA SER A 298 -48.80 12.04 20.74
C SER A 298 -47.42 11.92 20.06
N LEU A 299 -46.37 12.47 20.68
CA LEU A 299 -45.00 12.37 20.15
C LEU A 299 -44.58 10.91 19.94
N LEU A 300 -44.91 10.01 20.88
CA LEU A 300 -44.58 8.59 20.77
C LEU A 300 -45.28 7.95 19.55
N GLN A 301 -46.57 8.24 19.34
CA GLN A 301 -47.32 7.75 18.16
C GLN A 301 -46.80 8.35 16.85
N GLY A 302 -46.39 9.62 16.86
CA GLY A 302 -45.77 10.26 15.70
C GLY A 302 -44.45 9.59 15.33
N VAL A 303 -43.57 9.34 16.32
CA VAL A 303 -42.32 8.61 16.10
C VAL A 303 -42.60 7.18 15.61
N GLU A 304 -43.62 6.50 16.14
CA GLU A 304 -44.03 5.16 15.70
C GLU A 304 -44.49 5.10 14.25
N ALA A 305 -45.31 6.06 13.82
CA ALA A 305 -45.74 6.16 12.43
C ALA A 305 -44.55 6.41 11.50
N VAL A 306 -43.68 7.36 11.86
CA VAL A 306 -42.52 7.75 11.02
C VAL A 306 -41.46 6.66 10.95
N ALA A 307 -41.28 5.86 12.01
CA ALA A 307 -40.33 4.74 12.03
C ALA A 307 -40.65 3.64 11.00
N GLN A 308 -41.91 3.57 10.53
CA GLN A 308 -42.35 2.62 9.50
C GLN A 308 -42.25 3.19 8.08
N GLU A 309 -42.29 4.51 7.92
CA GLU A 309 -42.28 5.17 6.61
C GLU A 309 -40.88 5.56 6.12
N VAL A 310 -39.94 5.85 7.03
CA VAL A 310 -38.61 6.36 6.66
C VAL A 310 -37.64 5.22 6.34
N GLU A 311 -36.88 5.38 5.26
CA GLU A 311 -35.85 4.43 4.84
C GLU A 311 -34.71 4.25 5.86
N GLU A 312 -34.01 3.12 5.76
CA GLU A 312 -32.77 2.87 6.50
C GLU A 312 -31.65 3.86 6.14
N PRO A 313 -30.84 4.35 7.11
CA PRO A 313 -30.72 3.86 8.49
C PRO A 313 -31.63 4.52 9.54
N MET A 314 -32.38 5.58 9.18
CA MET A 314 -33.21 6.33 10.15
C MET A 314 -34.31 5.44 10.77
N GLY A 315 -34.97 4.62 9.95
CA GLY A 315 -36.04 3.73 10.42
C GLY A 315 -35.58 2.77 11.53
N ALA A 316 -34.44 2.08 11.36
CA ALA A 316 -33.91 1.19 12.39
C ALA A 316 -33.61 1.91 13.71
N GLU A 317 -33.06 3.12 13.64
CA GLU A 317 -32.74 3.93 14.81
C GLU A 317 -33.99 4.35 15.58
N LEU A 318 -35.03 4.82 14.87
CA LEU A 318 -36.31 5.14 15.50
C LEU A 318 -36.98 3.91 16.11
N ARG A 319 -36.88 2.73 15.47
CA ARG A 319 -37.40 1.48 16.05
C ARG A 319 -36.65 1.06 17.31
N ARG A 320 -35.33 1.29 17.38
CA ARG A 320 -34.54 1.08 18.61
C ARG A 320 -35.01 2.01 19.73
N VAL A 321 -35.21 3.29 19.43
CA VAL A 321 -35.78 4.28 20.38
C VAL A 321 -37.16 3.85 20.86
N LEU A 322 -38.03 3.38 19.97
CA LEU A 322 -39.37 2.90 20.33
C LEU A 322 -39.32 1.64 21.20
N ALA A 323 -38.39 0.73 20.95
CA ALA A 323 -38.19 -0.46 21.78
C ALA A 323 -37.78 -0.06 23.22
N GLU A 324 -36.83 0.86 23.37
CA GLU A 324 -36.42 1.39 24.67
C GLU A 324 -37.57 2.11 25.40
N ALA A 325 -38.37 2.91 24.68
CA ALA A 325 -39.53 3.59 25.24
C ALA A 325 -40.60 2.60 25.71
N ARG A 326 -40.84 1.51 24.97
CA ARG A 326 -41.77 0.42 25.37
C ARG A 326 -41.29 -0.34 26.61
N LEU A 327 -39.98 -0.37 26.86
CA LEU A 327 -39.37 -0.91 28.08
C LEU A 327 -39.43 0.07 29.27
N GLY A 328 -40.07 1.24 29.11
CA GLY A 328 -40.28 2.21 30.16
C GLY A 328 -39.23 3.32 30.24
N ARG A 329 -38.29 3.38 29.29
CA ARG A 329 -37.34 4.50 29.20
C ARG A 329 -38.05 5.77 28.70
N VAL A 330 -37.60 6.93 29.18
CA VAL A 330 -38.10 8.22 28.71
C VAL A 330 -37.70 8.42 27.24
N LEU A 331 -38.67 8.74 26.38
CA LEU A 331 -38.46 8.86 24.93
C LEU A 331 -37.34 9.85 24.58
N GLU A 332 -37.27 10.97 25.28
CA GLU A 332 -36.25 11.99 25.10
C GLU A 332 -34.84 11.50 25.42
N ASP A 333 -34.69 10.64 26.43
CA ASP A 333 -33.38 10.08 26.78
C ASP A 333 -32.94 9.08 25.72
N SER A 334 -33.85 8.27 25.18
CA SER A 334 -33.56 7.38 24.04
C SER A 334 -33.22 8.14 22.76
N LEU A 335 -33.91 9.27 22.49
CA LEU A 335 -33.58 10.14 21.36
C LEU A 335 -32.21 10.83 21.53
N ASP A 336 -31.82 11.16 22.76
CA ASP A 336 -30.52 11.75 23.07
C ASP A 336 -29.38 10.74 22.85
N ASP A 337 -29.54 9.50 23.35
CA ASP A 337 -28.63 8.39 23.08
C ASP A 337 -28.48 8.12 21.57
N MET A 338 -29.57 8.23 20.81
CA MET A 338 -29.54 8.14 19.36
C MET A 338 -28.73 9.28 18.74
N ALA A 339 -28.83 10.51 19.26
CA ALA A 339 -28.03 11.64 18.82
C ALA A 339 -26.53 11.47 19.12
N GLU A 340 -26.19 10.95 20.29
CA GLU A 340 -24.81 10.64 20.69
C GLU A 340 -24.21 9.52 19.83
N ARG A 341 -24.92 8.40 19.66
CA ARG A 341 -24.47 7.25 18.87
C ARG A 341 -24.20 7.60 17.41
N LEU A 342 -24.97 8.53 16.85
CA LEU A 342 -24.83 8.98 15.46
C LEU A 342 -23.95 10.23 15.32
N ASP A 343 -23.43 10.76 16.44
CA ASP A 343 -22.58 11.96 16.52
C ASP A 343 -23.19 13.13 15.73
N SER A 344 -24.50 13.35 15.92
CA SER A 344 -25.27 14.33 15.16
C SER A 344 -25.63 15.54 16.01
N ARG A 345 -24.80 16.60 15.92
CA ARG A 345 -25.05 17.88 16.60
C ARG A 345 -26.43 18.44 16.27
N ASP A 346 -26.79 18.51 14.98
CA ASP A 346 -28.08 19.08 14.57
C ASP A 346 -29.27 18.29 15.18
N PHE A 347 -29.14 16.98 15.37
CA PHE A 347 -30.19 16.18 16.02
C PHE A 347 -30.23 16.37 17.55
N ALA A 348 -29.06 16.46 18.21
CA ALA A 348 -29.00 16.76 19.64
C ALA A 348 -29.69 18.10 19.98
N TRP A 349 -29.55 19.12 19.11
CA TRP A 349 -30.27 20.38 19.25
C TRP A 349 -31.80 20.21 19.12
N ALA A 350 -32.26 19.35 18.20
CA ALA A 350 -33.67 19.03 18.06
C ALA A 350 -34.22 18.31 19.31
N VAL A 351 -33.50 17.33 19.84
CA VAL A 351 -33.88 16.59 21.07
C VAL A 351 -33.94 17.52 22.28
N MET A 352 -32.95 18.40 22.44
CA MET A 352 -32.96 19.43 23.50
C MET A 352 -34.19 20.33 23.39
N ALA A 353 -34.52 20.78 22.18
CA ALA A 353 -35.69 21.62 21.93
C ALA A 353 -37.00 20.89 22.24
N ILE A 354 -37.11 19.59 21.91
CA ILE A 354 -38.25 18.73 22.29
C ILE A 354 -38.40 18.68 23.82
N ARG A 355 -37.29 18.45 24.55
CA ARG A 355 -37.28 18.34 26.01
C ARG A 355 -37.78 19.63 26.66
N ILE A 356 -37.22 20.77 26.25
CA ILE A 356 -37.63 22.09 26.75
C ILE A 356 -39.11 22.35 26.47
N GLN A 357 -39.58 22.08 25.26
CA GLN A 357 -40.95 22.37 24.85
C GLN A 357 -41.98 21.50 25.57
N ARG A 358 -41.63 20.26 25.90
CA ARG A 358 -42.48 19.37 26.71
C ARG A 358 -42.57 19.80 28.16
N GLU A 359 -41.49 20.35 28.72
CA GLU A 359 -41.47 20.84 30.11
C GLU A 359 -42.21 22.18 30.27
N VAL A 360 -42.03 23.09 29.30
CA VAL A 360 -42.64 24.44 29.32
C VAL A 360 -44.06 24.44 28.74
N GLY A 361 -44.44 23.43 27.95
CA GLY A 361 -45.81 23.22 27.47
C GLY A 361 -46.20 24.04 26.24
N GLY A 362 -45.41 23.97 25.16
CA GLY A 362 -45.67 24.71 23.91
C GLY A 362 -46.09 23.87 22.70
N ASN A 363 -46.21 24.51 21.53
CA ASN A 363 -46.53 23.84 20.27
C ASN A 363 -45.32 23.08 19.73
N LEU A 364 -45.22 21.79 20.03
CA LEU A 364 -44.12 20.94 19.59
C LEU A 364 -44.10 20.78 18.06
N ALA A 365 -45.27 20.73 17.42
CA ALA A 365 -45.34 20.56 15.97
C ALA A 365 -44.75 21.77 15.22
N GLU A 366 -45.00 22.98 15.71
CA GLU A 366 -44.41 24.20 15.17
C GLU A 366 -42.90 24.23 15.40
N LEU A 367 -42.43 23.93 16.61
CA LEU A 367 -41.00 23.84 16.92
C LEU A 367 -40.27 22.87 15.98
N LEU A 368 -40.77 21.64 15.84
CA LEU A 368 -40.15 20.65 14.96
C LEU A 368 -40.14 21.09 13.50
N SER A 369 -41.18 21.80 13.04
CA SER A 369 -41.24 22.37 11.70
C SER A 369 -40.15 23.45 11.51
N THR A 370 -40.01 24.36 12.47
CA THR A 370 -38.96 25.41 12.45
C THR A 370 -37.54 24.83 12.47
N VAL A 371 -37.31 23.78 13.27
CA VAL A 371 -36.01 23.08 13.30
C VAL A 371 -35.73 22.44 11.94
N ALA A 372 -36.70 21.74 11.36
CA ALA A 372 -36.55 21.13 10.05
C ALA A 372 -36.26 22.15 8.94
N GLU A 373 -36.99 23.27 8.92
CA GLU A 373 -36.76 24.38 7.98
C GLU A 373 -35.35 24.97 8.14
N THR A 374 -34.90 25.15 9.37
CA THR A 374 -33.55 25.65 9.67
C THR A 374 -32.47 24.68 9.18
N MET A 375 -32.68 23.36 9.35
CA MET A 375 -31.75 22.34 8.84
C MET A 375 -31.70 22.32 7.31
N ILE A 376 -32.85 22.47 6.63
CA ILE A 376 -32.90 22.59 5.17
C ILE A 376 -32.17 23.85 4.69
N ALA A 377 -32.37 24.98 5.36
CA ALA A 377 -31.67 26.23 5.03
C ALA A 377 -30.16 26.08 5.19
N ARG A 378 -29.69 25.46 6.29
CA ARG A 378 -28.26 25.16 6.51
C ARG A 378 -27.69 24.23 5.44
N GLU A 379 -28.42 23.19 5.05
CA GLU A 379 -27.95 22.26 4.01
C GLU A 379 -27.90 22.93 2.62
N ARG A 380 -28.87 23.80 2.30
CA ARG A 380 -28.82 24.62 1.07
C ARG A 380 -27.58 25.52 1.06
N LEU A 381 -27.30 26.20 2.17
CA LEU A 381 -26.10 27.04 2.31
C LEU A 381 -24.82 26.20 2.17
N ARG A 382 -24.74 25.03 2.82
CA ARG A 382 -23.61 24.10 2.67
C ARG A 382 -23.40 23.66 1.22
N ARG A 383 -24.47 23.39 0.46
CA ARG A 383 -24.39 23.01 -0.95
C ARG A 383 -23.93 24.18 -1.83
N GLU A 384 -24.44 25.38 -1.58
CA GLU A 384 -24.03 26.59 -2.27
C GLU A 384 -22.53 26.88 -2.06
N VAL A 385 -22.07 26.82 -0.80
CA VAL A 385 -20.64 26.97 -0.47
C VAL A 385 -19.80 25.87 -1.14
N ARG A 386 -20.26 24.62 -1.16
CA ARG A 386 -19.54 23.53 -1.87
C ARG A 386 -19.47 23.76 -3.38
N ALA A 387 -20.51 24.34 -3.98
CA ALA A 387 -20.53 24.65 -5.40
C ALA A 387 -19.58 25.82 -5.71
N LEU A 388 -19.62 26.90 -4.92
CA LEU A 388 -18.74 28.06 -5.07
C LEU A 388 -17.26 27.71 -4.85
N THR A 389 -16.95 26.78 -3.95
CA THR A 389 -15.58 26.33 -3.68
C THR A 389 -15.09 25.23 -4.62
N ALA A 390 -15.93 24.70 -5.51
CA ALA A 390 -15.58 23.58 -6.38
C ALA A 390 -14.40 23.91 -7.32
N GLU A 391 -14.37 25.12 -7.88
CA GLU A 391 -13.30 25.58 -8.78
C GLU A 391 -11.93 25.61 -8.09
N GLY A 392 -11.88 26.18 -6.88
CA GLY A 392 -10.67 26.22 -6.06
C GLY A 392 -10.19 24.82 -5.68
N ARG A 393 -11.13 23.91 -5.35
CA ARG A 393 -10.81 22.51 -5.04
C ARG A 393 -10.24 21.75 -6.24
N ILE A 394 -10.82 21.92 -7.42
CA ILE A 394 -10.34 21.26 -8.65
C ILE A 394 -8.95 21.80 -9.01
N SER A 395 -8.76 23.11 -8.95
CA SER A 395 -7.46 23.74 -9.21
C SER A 395 -6.39 23.23 -8.24
N ALA A 396 -6.74 23.07 -6.97
CA ALA A 396 -5.86 22.50 -5.95
C ALA A 396 -5.43 21.06 -6.25
N ILE A 397 -6.39 20.23 -6.67
CA ILE A 397 -6.13 18.84 -7.04
C ILE A 397 -5.20 18.77 -8.26
N ILE A 398 -5.45 19.59 -9.29
CA ILE A 398 -4.60 19.64 -10.49
C ILE A 398 -3.17 20.04 -10.12
N LEU A 399 -3.00 21.10 -9.33
CA LEU A 399 -1.66 21.57 -8.91
C LEU A 399 -0.91 20.52 -8.09
N ALA A 400 -1.62 19.81 -7.20
CA ALA A 400 -1.04 18.76 -6.36
C ALA A 400 -0.64 17.52 -7.17
N LEU A 401 -1.39 17.17 -8.22
CA LEU A 401 -1.10 16.03 -9.07
C LEU A 401 -0.01 16.31 -10.12
N LEU A 402 0.17 17.57 -10.51
CA LEU A 402 1.12 18.00 -11.54
C LEU A 402 2.55 17.44 -11.34
N PRO A 403 3.21 17.58 -10.17
CA PRO A 403 4.57 17.05 -9.97
C PRO A 403 4.63 15.51 -10.08
N ILE A 404 3.59 14.80 -9.62
CA ILE A 404 3.51 13.34 -9.71
C ILE A 404 3.33 12.92 -11.18
N GLY A 405 2.42 13.58 -11.90
CA GLY A 405 2.17 13.33 -13.32
C GLY A 405 3.41 13.59 -14.17
N LEU A 406 4.08 14.72 -13.97
CA LEU A 406 5.36 15.02 -14.63
C LEU A 406 6.43 13.99 -14.26
N GLY A 407 6.51 13.54 -13.01
CA GLY A 407 7.44 12.49 -12.60
C GLY A 407 7.22 11.18 -13.35
N VAL A 408 5.97 10.76 -13.54
CA VAL A 408 5.63 9.54 -14.30
C VAL A 408 5.96 9.69 -15.78
N VAL A 409 5.63 10.84 -16.37
CA VAL A 409 5.97 11.15 -17.78
C VAL A 409 7.48 11.17 -17.97
N MET A 410 8.22 11.83 -17.08
CA MET A 410 9.68 11.89 -17.10
C MET A 410 10.32 10.50 -16.96
N TYR A 411 9.77 9.64 -16.09
CA TYR A 411 10.23 8.26 -15.96
C TYR A 411 10.03 7.45 -17.25
N SER A 412 8.98 7.75 -18.01
CA SER A 412 8.68 7.07 -19.27
C SER A 412 9.55 7.58 -20.44
N ILE A 413 9.85 8.88 -20.47
CA ILE A 413 10.67 9.50 -21.54
C ILE A 413 12.16 9.29 -21.28
N ASN A 414 12.63 9.46 -20.04
CA ASN A 414 14.04 9.40 -19.68
C ASN A 414 14.25 8.65 -18.36
N ARG A 415 14.35 7.32 -18.48
CA ARG A 415 14.46 6.41 -17.34
C ARG A 415 15.79 6.55 -16.59
N ASP A 416 16.88 6.84 -17.30
CA ASP A 416 18.21 6.99 -16.68
C ASP A 416 18.28 8.24 -15.81
N TYR A 417 17.68 9.36 -16.25
CA TYR A 417 17.58 10.58 -15.44
C TYR A 417 16.78 10.36 -14.15
N MET A 418 15.62 9.68 -14.23
CA MET A 418 14.81 9.39 -13.05
C MET A 418 15.45 8.35 -12.12
N ASN A 419 16.23 7.41 -12.64
CA ASN A 419 16.92 6.42 -11.81
C ASN A 419 17.95 7.06 -10.87
N VAL A 420 18.65 8.12 -11.32
CA VAL A 420 19.53 8.92 -10.46
C VAL A 420 18.73 9.53 -9.32
N LEU A 421 17.59 10.16 -9.61
CA LEU A 421 16.76 10.79 -8.58
C LEU A 421 16.19 9.78 -7.55
N LEU A 422 15.88 8.55 -7.99
CA LEU A 422 15.25 7.52 -7.14
C LEU A 422 16.25 6.68 -6.33
N HIS A 423 17.45 6.41 -6.87
CA HIS A 423 18.41 5.49 -6.26
C HIS A 423 19.63 6.16 -5.65
N ASP A 424 19.96 7.39 -6.06
CA ASP A 424 21.05 8.12 -5.44
C ASP A 424 20.64 8.72 -4.08
N SER A 425 21.57 8.72 -3.12
CA SER A 425 21.31 9.21 -1.76
C SER A 425 20.96 10.69 -1.74
N PHE A 426 21.57 11.51 -2.61
CA PHE A 426 21.25 12.93 -2.72
C PHE A 426 19.90 13.16 -3.41
N GLY A 427 19.58 12.36 -4.43
CA GLY A 427 18.29 12.37 -5.10
C GLY A 427 17.12 12.08 -4.16
N GLN A 428 17.28 11.10 -3.27
CA GLN A 428 16.27 10.75 -2.26
C GLN A 428 16.01 11.88 -1.25
N VAL A 429 17.05 12.59 -0.80
CA VAL A 429 16.90 13.75 0.10
C VAL A 429 16.11 14.87 -0.58
N LEU A 430 16.39 15.14 -1.86
CA LEU A 430 15.65 16.14 -2.64
C LEU A 430 14.19 15.74 -2.85
N LEU A 431 13.90 14.45 -3.09
CA LEU A 431 12.53 13.95 -3.19
C LEU A 431 11.76 14.11 -1.87
N ILE A 432 12.39 13.82 -0.74
CA ILE A 432 11.78 14.03 0.58
C ILE A 432 11.50 15.52 0.79
N GLY A 433 12.46 16.40 0.47
CA GLY A 433 12.27 17.85 0.56
C GLY A 433 11.12 18.35 -0.33
N ALA A 434 11.05 17.88 -1.57
CA ALA A 434 9.96 18.20 -2.49
C ALA A 434 8.60 17.70 -2.00
N ALA A 435 8.54 16.48 -1.45
CA ALA A 435 7.33 15.91 -0.89
C ALA A 435 6.84 16.70 0.34
N LEU A 436 7.76 17.12 1.23
CA LEU A 436 7.42 17.96 2.38
C LEU A 436 6.87 19.31 1.95
N LEU A 437 7.52 19.99 1.00
CA LEU A 437 7.06 21.27 0.47
C LEU A 437 5.70 21.15 -0.23
N ALA A 438 5.50 20.09 -1.02
CA ALA A 438 4.21 19.80 -1.65
C ALA A 438 3.12 19.55 -0.59
N GLY A 439 3.45 18.82 0.49
CA GLY A 439 2.56 18.59 1.61
C GLY A 439 2.15 19.88 2.34
N VAL A 440 3.11 20.77 2.60
CA VAL A 440 2.84 22.10 3.20
C VAL A 440 1.96 22.94 2.28
N GLY A 441 2.27 22.98 0.98
CA GLY A 441 1.46 23.71 -0.01
C GLY A 441 0.02 23.19 -0.08
N PHE A 442 -0.14 21.86 -0.12
CA PHE A 442 -1.46 21.23 -0.10
C PHE A 442 -2.23 21.53 1.18
N TYR A 443 -1.56 21.49 2.34
CA TYR A 443 -2.17 21.82 3.63
C TYR A 443 -2.67 23.27 3.68
N TRP A 444 -1.85 24.23 3.25
CA TRP A 444 -2.26 25.64 3.16
C TRP A 444 -3.46 25.81 2.23
N MET A 445 -3.43 25.17 1.07
CA MET A 445 -4.53 25.26 0.10
C MET A 445 -5.82 24.67 0.65
N LYS A 446 -5.76 23.50 1.31
CA LYS A 446 -6.92 22.90 1.99
C LYS A 446 -7.50 23.86 3.03
N LYS A 447 -6.64 24.47 3.86
CA LYS A 447 -7.06 25.38 4.93
C LYS A 447 -7.71 26.65 4.39
N THR A 448 -7.24 27.19 3.27
CA THR A 448 -7.83 28.38 2.63
C THR A 448 -9.21 28.08 2.01
N ILE A 449 -9.45 26.84 1.59
CA ILE A 449 -10.70 26.42 0.95
C ILE A 449 -11.76 25.98 1.97
N GLU A 450 -11.35 25.54 3.16
CA GLU A 450 -12.25 25.10 4.23
C GLU A 450 -12.98 26.32 4.83
N ILE A 451 -14.22 26.52 4.39
CA ILE A 451 -15.13 27.52 4.94
C ILE A 451 -15.96 26.84 6.03
N ASP A 452 -15.78 27.27 7.27
CA ASP A 452 -16.61 26.84 8.39
C ASP A 452 -17.99 27.52 8.30
N ILE A 453 -19.07 26.74 8.42
CA ILE A 453 -20.48 27.18 8.34
C ILE A 453 -21.20 26.82 9.63
#